data_AF-X6FJD4-F1
#
_entry.id   AF-X6FJD4-F1
#
_cell.length_a   1.000
_cell.length_b   1.000
_cell.length_c   1.000
_cell.angle_alpha   90.00
_cell.angle_beta   90.00
_cell.angle_gamma   90.00
#
_symmetry.space_group_name_H-M   'P 1'
#
loop_
_entity.id
_entity.type
_entity.pdbx_description
1 polymer ?
#
loop_
_entity_poly.entity_id
_entity_poly.type
_entity_poly.pdbx_seq_one_letter_code
_entity_poly.pdbx_strand_id
1 'polypeptide(L)' 'MEHDHERKFTVVENAGYIGETDITSFPTLREAIGWRDRHYEPDELETLHVQIACDLPDGSRTYEY' A
#
# COMPACT_ATOMS: atom_id res chain seq x y z
N MET A 1 -13.42 14.75 -20.26
CA MET A 1 -12.95 14.94 -18.88
C MET A 1 -12.19 13.68 -18.54
N GLU A 2 -10.91 13.65 -18.91
CA GLU A 2 -10.03 12.54 -18.53
C GLU A 2 -9.78 12.70 -17.03
N HIS A 3 -10.34 11.78 -16.25
CA HIS A 3 -10.08 11.73 -14.83
C HIS A 3 -8.63 11.31 -14.67
N ASP A 4 -7.76 12.29 -14.41
CA ASP A 4 -6.43 12.07 -13.86
C ASP A 4 -6.63 11.40 -12.50
N HIS A 5 -6.69 10.07 -12.50
CA HIS A 5 -6.68 9.29 -11.28
C HIS A 5 -5.23 9.30 -10.80
N GLU A 6 -4.89 10.36 -10.08
CA GLU A 6 -3.60 10.50 -9.41
C GLU A 6 -3.25 9.18 -8.69
N ARG A 7 -2.00 8.73 -8.84
CA ARG A 7 -1.54 7.47 -8.24
C ARG A 7 -1.84 7.45 -6.75
N LYS A 8 -2.27 6.30 -6.24
CA LYS A 8 -2.50 6.09 -4.80
C LYS A 8 -1.55 5.05 -4.26
N PHE A 9 -1.21 5.21 -2.99
CA PHE A 9 -0.32 4.31 -2.27
C PHE A 9 -1.11 3.67 -1.14
N THR A 10 -1.43 2.38 -1.30
CA THR A 10 -2.26 1.62 -0.37
C THR A 10 -1.38 0.73 0.50
N VAL A 11 -1.54 0.83 1.82
CA VAL A 11 -0.93 -0.11 2.76
C VAL A 11 -1.77 -1.38 2.76
N VAL A 12 -1.12 -2.50 2.50
CA VAL A 12 -1.75 -3.81 2.29
C VAL A 12 -1.15 -4.80 3.30
N GLU A 13 -2.01 -5.48 4.05
CA GLU A 13 -1.63 -6.64 4.86
C GLU A 13 -1.78 -7.93 4.06
N ASN A 14 -0.98 -8.94 4.41
CA ASN A 14 -0.93 -10.23 3.72
C ASN A 14 -0.69 -10.07 2.21
N ALA A 15 0.14 -9.08 1.82
CA ALA A 15 0.38 -8.74 0.43
C ALA A 15 0.94 -9.94 -0.34
N GLY A 16 0.27 -10.35 -1.41
CA GLY A 16 0.63 -11.54 -2.18
C GLY A 16 0.26 -12.89 -1.56
N TYR A 17 -0.50 -12.91 -0.45
CA TYR A 17 -0.98 -14.13 0.22
C TYR A 17 -2.51 -14.21 0.25
N ILE A 18 -3.02 -15.39 0.61
CA ILE A 18 -4.46 -15.57 0.86
C ILE A 18 -4.85 -14.71 2.06
N GLY A 19 -5.86 -13.86 1.88
CA GLY A 19 -6.29 -12.90 2.90
C GLY A 19 -5.69 -11.50 2.74
N GLU A 20 -5.07 -11.21 1.58
CA GLU A 20 -4.65 -9.86 1.22
C GLU A 20 -5.77 -8.83 1.49
N THR A 21 -5.44 -7.79 2.25
CA THR A 21 -6.40 -6.79 2.70
C THR A 21 -5.82 -5.39 2.58
N ASP A 22 -6.56 -4.53 1.87
CA ASP A 22 -6.27 -3.10 1.77
C ASP A 22 -6.66 -2.42 3.09
N ILE A 23 -5.68 -1.84 3.79
CA ILE A 23 -5.90 -1.22 5.10
C ILE A 23 -6.27 0.24 4.95
N THR A 24 -5.46 0.99 4.19
CA THR A 24 -5.66 2.43 3.99
C THR A 24 -4.85 2.93 2.81
N SER A 25 -5.25 4.05 2.21
CA SER A 25 -4.63 4.61 1.00
C SER A 25 -4.25 6.08 1.17
N PHE A 26 -3.12 6.46 0.58
CA PHE A 26 -2.56 7.81 0.66
C PHE A 26 -2.24 8.36 -0.75
N PRO A 27 -2.20 9.69 -0.92
CA PRO A 27 -1.85 10.30 -2.19
C PRO A 27 -0.34 10.23 -2.49
N THR A 28 0.50 10.00 -1.48
CA THR A 28 1.96 9.91 -1.65
C THR A 28 2.57 8.71 -0.94
N LEU A 29 3.63 8.12 -1.54
CA LEU A 29 4.38 7.00 -0.96
C LEU A 29 4.92 7.34 0.43
N ARG A 30 5.41 8.57 0.60
CA ARG A 30 5.99 9.03 1.87
C ARG A 30 4.97 9.02 3.01
N GLU A 31 3.73 9.39 2.73
CA GLU A 31 2.65 9.35 3.72
C GLU A 31 2.28 7.91 4.07
N ALA A 32 2.22 7.02 3.07
CA ALA A 32 1.99 5.60 3.29
C ALA A 32 3.09 4.97 4.16
N ILE A 33 4.37 5.22 3.85
CA ILE A 33 5.52 4.77 4.66
C ILE A 33 5.43 5.33 6.08
N GLY A 34 5.20 6.64 6.20
CA GLY A 34 5.12 7.30 7.50
C GLY A 34 3.95 6.81 8.35
N TRP A 35 2.83 6.42 7.75
CA TRP A 35 1.71 5.81 8.46
C TRP A 35 2.03 4.38 8.87
N ARG A 36 2.58 3.57 7.94
CA ARG A 36 2.97 2.18 8.16
C ARG A 36 3.96 2.08 9.32
N ASP A 37 5.05 2.84 9.29
CA ASP A 37 6.11 2.80 10.31
C ASP A 37 5.63 3.33 11.68
N ARG A 38 4.48 3.99 11.76
CA ARG A 38 3.85 4.41 13.02
C ARG A 38 2.85 3.39 13.57
N HIS A 39 2.29 2.53 12.71
CA HIS A 39 1.24 1.57 13.09
C HIS A 39 1.76 0.16 13.27
N TYR A 40 2.84 -0.21 12.59
CA TYR A 40 3.43 -1.52 12.67
C TYR A 40 4.85 -1.44 13.21
N GLU A 41 5.17 -2.36 14.12
CA GLU A 41 6.55 -2.64 14.49
C GLU A 41 7.26 -3.43 13.37
N PRO A 42 8.60 -3.39 13.31
CA PRO A 42 9.36 -4.10 12.27
C PRO A 42 9.02 -5.60 12.17
N ASP A 43 8.80 -6.26 13.31
CA ASP A 43 8.44 -7.69 13.36
C ASP A 43 7.02 -7.97 12.81
N GLU A 44 6.10 -7.03 13.00
CA GLU A 44 4.75 -7.09 12.44
C GLU A 44 4.76 -6.89 10.92
N LEU A 45 5.65 -6.04 10.40
CA LEU A 45 5.81 -5.87 8.95
C LEU A 45 6.18 -7.18 8.26
N GLU A 46 7.09 -7.96 8.86
CA GLU A 46 7.49 -9.26 8.34
C GLU A 46 6.38 -10.30 8.53
N THR A 47 5.79 -10.38 9.72
CA THR A 47 4.80 -11.41 10.06
C THR A 47 3.47 -11.24 9.32
N LEU A 48 2.98 -10.00 9.20
CA LEU A 48 1.73 -9.69 8.51
C LEU A 48 1.96 -9.43 7.01
N HIS A 49 3.20 -9.55 6.52
CA HIS A 49 3.56 -9.24 5.13
C HIS A 49 3.02 -7.88 4.69
N VAL A 50 3.27 -6.85 5.50
CA VAL A 50 2.76 -5.50 5.23
C VAL A 50 3.58 -4.86 4.12
N GLN A 51 2.92 -4.52 3.01
CA GLN A 51 3.54 -3.83 1.88
C GLN A 51 2.76 -2.58 1.49
N ILE A 52 3.38 -1.76 0.62
CA ILE A 52 2.73 -0.60 0.04
C ILE A 52 2.54 -0.86 -1.45
N ALA A 53 1.29 -0.99 -1.85
CA ALA A 53 0.88 -1.07 -3.24
C ALA A 53 0.79 0.34 -3.84
N CYS A 54 1.28 0.50 -5.07
CA CYS A 54 1.07 1.67 -5.91
C CYS A 54 -0.04 1.35 -6.90
N ASP A 55 -1.20 1.97 -6.70
CA ASP A 55 -2.36 1.89 -7.57
C ASP A 55 -2.22 2.96 -8.67
N LEU A 56 -2.04 2.50 -9.91
CA LEU A 56 -1.86 3.34 -11.09
C LEU A 56 -3.21 3.79 -11.66
N PRO A 57 -3.27 4.94 -12.37
CA PRO A 57 -4.50 5.43 -13.03
C PRO A 57 -5.16 4.44 -13.99
N ASP A 58 -4.37 3.54 -14.56
CA ASP A 58 -4.82 2.51 -15.50
C ASP A 58 -5.55 1.34 -14.78
N GLY A 59 -5.67 1.38 -13.45
CA GLY A 59 -6.25 0.31 -12.63
C GLY A 59 -5.28 -0.84 -12.34
N SER A 60 -4.07 -0.78 -12.90
CA SER A 60 -2.97 -1.68 -12.57
C SER A 60 -2.40 -1.35 -11.18
N ARG A 61 -2.02 -2.39 -10.43
CA ARG A 61 -1.37 -2.27 -9.12
C ARG A 61 0.04 -2.85 -9.18
N THR A 62 1.01 -2.14 -8.60
CA THR A 62 2.39 -2.64 -8.46
C THR A 62 2.84 -2.54 -7.02
N TYR A 63 3.55 -3.54 -6.52
CA TYR A 63 4.16 -3.51 -5.19
C TYR A 63 5.62 -3.10 -5.36
N GLU A 64 6.07 -2.05 -4.66
CA GLU A 64 7.50 -1.76 -4.59
C GLU A 64 8.16 -2.80 -3.66
N TYR A 65 9.20 -3.46 -4.18
CA TYR A 65 9.94 -4.57 -3.55
C TYR A 65 10.72 -4.15 -2.31
#